data_AF-A0AAW2KBE9-F1
#
_entry.id   AF-A0AAW2KBE9-F1
#
_cell.length_a   1.000
_cell.length_b   1.000
_cell.length_c   1.000
_cell.angle_alpha   90.00
_cell.angle_beta   90.00
_cell.angle_gamma   90.00
#
_symmetry.space_group_name_H-M   'P 1'
#
loop_
_entity.id
_entity.type
_entity.pdbx_description
1 polymer ?
#
loop_
_entity_poly.entity_id
_entity_poly.type
_entity_poly.pdbx_seq_one_letter_code
_entity_poly.pdbx_strand_id
1 'polypeptide(L)'
;MPPIFFQKYWHIIKSDVINCVLNILNDRVLDPNLNFTHIVLILKIHKTELITHFHPINLCNVIMRITTKCIANRLKPLFDKIIALTLSVFVPGRLIIDNMVYGKASGQEINLEKSMIVFSKNTADNLRSVICEGLGIRQADKHEKYLGLPSLAGRSRKAVFNSLRDKVWNKISLWGEKELSQASKEVLIKAVIQAIPTYVIGVSQLPEGLIRDIEGMIASFWWNSTEN
;
A
#
# COMPACT_ATOMS: atom_id res chain seq x y z
N MET A 1 -5.16 -15.60 -22.48
CA MET A 1 -5.97 -16.72 -21.94
C MET A 1 -6.31 -16.46 -20.46
N PRO A 2 -7.54 -16.74 -20.04
CA PRO A 2 -7.97 -16.52 -18.66
C PRO A 2 -7.36 -17.57 -17.70
N PRO A 3 -7.14 -17.24 -16.41
CA PRO A 3 -6.57 -18.16 -15.42
C PRO A 3 -7.33 -19.49 -15.27
N ILE A 4 -8.66 -19.46 -15.47
CA ILE A 4 -9.51 -20.66 -15.36
C ILE A 4 -9.17 -21.74 -16.39
N PHE A 5 -8.66 -21.34 -17.57
CA PHE A 5 -8.18 -22.29 -18.57
C PHE A 5 -7.00 -23.10 -18.02
N PHE A 6 -6.03 -22.42 -17.39
CA PHE A 6 -4.85 -23.09 -16.84
C PHE A 6 -5.20 -24.02 -15.68
N GLN A 7 -6.19 -23.65 -14.85
CA GLN A 7 -6.66 -24.50 -13.76
C GLN A 7 -7.34 -25.77 -14.27
N LYS A 8 -8.24 -25.64 -15.27
CA LYS A 8 -9.01 -26.77 -15.80
C LYS A 8 -8.15 -27.75 -16.61
N TYR A 9 -7.25 -27.23 -17.44
CA TYR A 9 -6.44 -28.03 -18.35
C TYR A 9 -5.01 -28.26 -17.85
N TRP A 10 -4.74 -28.02 -16.56
CA TRP A 10 -3.41 -28.14 -15.97
C TRP A 10 -2.75 -29.50 -16.26
N HIS A 11 -3.52 -30.57 -16.16
CA HIS A 11 -3.05 -31.94 -16.42
C HIS A 11 -2.50 -32.14 -17.84
N ILE A 12 -2.91 -31.31 -18.80
CA ILE A 12 -2.45 -31.34 -20.19
C ILE A 12 -1.26 -30.40 -20.37
N ILE A 13 -1.43 -29.12 -19.97
CA ILE A 13 -0.49 -28.05 -20.35
C ILE A 13 0.67 -27.84 -19.37
N LYS A 14 0.68 -28.53 -18.22
CA LYS A 14 1.66 -28.33 -17.14
C LYS A 14 3.10 -28.41 -17.65
N SER A 15 3.41 -29.42 -18.47
CA SER A 15 4.76 -29.64 -18.98
C SER A 15 5.23 -28.45 -19.84
N ASP A 16 4.38 -27.99 -20.74
CA ASP A 16 4.68 -26.85 -21.62
C ASP A 16 4.86 -25.55 -20.83
N VAL A 17 4.00 -25.31 -19.85
CA VAL A 17 4.09 -24.12 -18.98
C VAL A 17 5.37 -24.15 -18.16
N ILE A 18 5.73 -25.29 -17.57
CA ILE A 18 6.96 -25.43 -16.78
C ILE A 18 8.19 -25.20 -17.67
N ASN A 19 8.25 -25.85 -18.83
CA ASN A 19 9.36 -25.70 -19.76
C ASN A 19 9.50 -24.26 -20.25
N CYS A 20 8.39 -23.61 -20.59
CA CYS A 20 8.39 -22.20 -20.97
C CYS A 20 8.94 -21.30 -19.85
N VAL A 21 8.47 -21.47 -18.61
CA VAL A 21 8.99 -20.69 -17.45
C VAL A 21 10.46 -20.99 -17.20
N LEU A 22 10.90 -22.24 -17.29
CA LEU A 22 12.30 -22.61 -17.11
C LEU A 22 13.21 -22.01 -18.19
N ASN A 23 12.80 -22.03 -19.45
CA ASN A 23 13.54 -21.39 -20.55
C ASN A 23 13.68 -19.87 -20.34
N ILE A 24 12.63 -19.22 -19.82
CA ILE A 24 12.69 -17.79 -19.48
C ILE A 24 13.68 -17.55 -18.32
N LEU A 25 13.66 -18.38 -17.29
CA LEU A 25 14.47 -18.19 -16.07
C LEU A 25 15.94 -18.57 -16.25
N ASN A 26 16.24 -19.62 -17.02
CA ASN A 26 17.58 -20.15 -17.19
C ASN A 26 18.26 -19.55 -18.43
N ASP A 27 17.55 -19.54 -19.56
CA ASP A 27 18.12 -19.21 -20.87
C ASP A 27 17.80 -17.76 -21.30
N ARG A 28 17.00 -17.04 -20.51
CA ARG A 28 16.57 -15.64 -20.77
C ARG A 28 15.83 -15.46 -22.09
N VAL A 29 15.26 -16.53 -22.64
CA VAL A 29 14.49 -16.51 -23.88
C VAL A 29 13.05 -16.16 -23.55
N LEU A 30 12.64 -14.93 -23.88
CA LEU A 30 11.25 -14.48 -23.75
C LEU A 30 10.60 -14.43 -25.13
N ASP A 31 9.51 -15.18 -25.30
CA ASP A 31 8.66 -15.04 -26.50
C ASP A 31 8.04 -13.62 -26.52
N PRO A 32 8.26 -12.82 -27.58
CA PRO A 32 7.67 -11.48 -27.71
C PRO A 32 6.15 -11.46 -27.53
N ASN A 33 5.46 -12.54 -27.91
CA ASN A 33 4.02 -12.65 -27.80
C ASN A 33 3.52 -12.75 -26.35
N LEU A 34 4.36 -13.22 -25.43
CA LEU A 34 4.04 -13.27 -23.99
C LEU A 34 4.12 -11.90 -23.32
N ASN A 35 4.78 -10.93 -23.94
CA ASN A 35 4.97 -9.58 -23.40
C ASN A 35 3.88 -8.60 -23.85
N PHE A 36 3.03 -8.96 -24.83
CA PHE A 36 1.84 -8.16 -25.16
C PHE A 36 0.89 -8.15 -23.98
N THR A 37 0.74 -6.97 -23.38
CA THR A 37 -0.07 -6.80 -22.18
C THR A 37 -1.18 -5.80 -22.43
N HIS A 38 -2.40 -6.17 -22.07
CA HIS A 38 -3.55 -5.27 -22.17
C HIS A 38 -3.53 -4.32 -20.98
N ILE A 39 -3.55 -3.02 -21.24
CA ILE A 39 -3.66 -2.01 -20.19
C ILE A 39 -5.15 -1.70 -19.99
N VAL A 40 -5.62 -1.88 -18.76
CA VAL A 40 -6.97 -1.49 -18.33
C VAL A 40 -6.87 -0.27 -17.43
N LEU A 41 -7.70 0.73 -17.68
CA LEU A 41 -7.78 1.94 -16.86
C LEU A 41 -8.88 1.78 -15.82
N ILE A 42 -8.51 1.77 -14.54
CA ILE A 42 -9.47 1.78 -13.42
C ILE A 42 -9.55 3.18 -12.82
N LEU A 43 -10.76 3.70 -12.60
CA LEU A 43 -11.00 5.02 -12.01
C LEU A 43 -10.37 5.13 -10.61
N LYS A 44 -9.60 6.19 -10.35
CA LYS A 44 -9.12 6.55 -8.99
C LYS A 44 -10.17 7.29 -8.19
N ILE A 45 -10.94 8.12 -8.86
CA ILE A 45 -11.90 9.07 -8.28
C ILE A 45 -13.19 9.07 -9.09
N HIS A 46 -14.29 9.47 -8.47
CA HIS A 46 -15.64 9.39 -9.04
C HIS A 46 -15.87 10.34 -10.23
N LYS A 47 -15.08 11.42 -10.36
CA LYS A 47 -15.19 12.40 -11.44
C LYS A 47 -13.84 12.53 -12.13
N THR A 48 -13.76 12.11 -13.39
CA THR A 48 -12.49 12.02 -14.13
C THR A 48 -12.45 12.92 -15.35
N GLU A 49 -11.56 13.92 -15.33
CA GLU A 49 -11.29 14.82 -16.46
C GLU A 49 -9.85 14.65 -17.00
N LEU A 50 -8.96 14.01 -16.25
CA LEU A 50 -7.54 13.86 -16.57
C LEU A 50 -7.09 12.39 -16.54
N ILE A 51 -6.11 12.03 -17.39
CA ILE A 51 -5.54 10.67 -17.44
C ILE A 51 -4.87 10.25 -16.12
N THR A 52 -4.38 11.21 -15.34
CA THR A 52 -3.79 10.99 -14.01
C THR A 52 -4.80 10.45 -13.00
N HIS A 53 -6.11 10.62 -13.26
CA HIS A 53 -7.21 10.11 -12.44
C HIS A 53 -7.52 8.63 -12.67
N PHE A 54 -6.73 7.94 -13.50
CA PHE A 54 -6.85 6.49 -13.70
C PHE A 54 -5.65 5.76 -13.11
N HIS A 55 -5.88 4.56 -12.61
CA HIS A 55 -4.87 3.55 -12.38
C HIS A 55 -4.74 2.70 -13.65
N PRO A 56 -3.63 2.81 -14.40
CA PRO A 56 -3.32 1.86 -15.43
C PRO A 56 -2.94 0.53 -14.78
N ILE A 57 -3.68 -0.53 -15.10
CA ILE A 57 -3.39 -1.89 -14.67
C ILE A 57 -2.94 -2.68 -15.90
N ASN A 58 -1.72 -3.21 -15.81
CA ASN A 58 -1.19 -4.09 -16.83
C ASN A 58 -1.69 -5.52 -16.59
N LEU A 59 -2.51 -6.05 -17.49
CA LEU A 59 -3.03 -7.42 -17.40
C LEU A 59 -2.01 -8.44 -17.88
N CYS A 60 -0.99 -8.72 -17.07
CA CYS A 60 0.08 -9.66 -17.40
C CYS A 60 -0.47 -11.08 -17.67
N ASN A 61 0.13 -11.75 -18.66
CA ASN A 61 -0.12 -13.16 -18.97
C ASN A 61 0.14 -14.06 -17.74
N VAL A 62 -0.63 -15.15 -17.61
CA VAL A 62 -0.46 -16.17 -16.56
C VAL A 62 0.99 -16.70 -16.51
N ILE A 63 1.64 -16.94 -17.66
CA ILE A 63 3.04 -17.39 -17.69
C ILE A 63 3.99 -16.34 -17.10
N MET A 64 3.79 -15.05 -17.43
CA MET A 64 4.56 -13.96 -16.86
C MET A 64 4.29 -13.78 -15.35
N ARG A 65 3.05 -14.00 -14.90
CA ARG A 65 2.70 -14.00 -13.47
C ARG A 65 3.41 -15.13 -12.71
N ILE A 66 3.47 -16.34 -13.28
CA ILE A 66 4.20 -17.46 -12.69
C ILE A 66 5.70 -17.14 -12.61
N THR A 67 6.28 -16.68 -13.72
CA THR A 67 7.71 -16.33 -13.82
C THR A 67 8.12 -15.28 -12.79
N THR A 68 7.40 -14.16 -12.74
CA THR A 68 7.65 -13.07 -11.77
C THR A 68 7.44 -13.52 -10.33
N LYS A 69 6.45 -14.39 -10.06
CA LYS A 69 6.25 -14.97 -8.72
C LYS A 69 7.39 -15.91 -8.32
N CYS A 70 7.91 -16.73 -9.24
CA CYS A 70 9.06 -17.58 -9.00
C CYS A 70 10.30 -16.75 -8.63
N ILE A 71 10.56 -15.65 -9.36
CA ILE A 71 11.65 -14.72 -9.05
C ILE A 71 11.43 -14.09 -7.66
N ALA A 72 10.24 -13.54 -7.40
CA ALA A 72 9.93 -12.92 -6.11
C ALA A 72 10.10 -13.91 -4.94
N ASN A 73 9.67 -15.17 -5.10
CA ASN A 73 9.82 -16.20 -4.09
C ASN A 73 11.29 -16.58 -3.87
N ARG A 74 12.14 -16.57 -4.92
CA ARG A 74 13.59 -16.77 -4.79
C ARG A 74 14.28 -15.59 -4.08
N LEU A 75 13.79 -14.37 -4.28
CA LEU A 75 14.32 -13.17 -3.62
C LEU A 75 13.81 -13.01 -2.17
N LYS A 76 12.67 -13.60 -1.82
CA LYS A 76 12.01 -13.43 -0.51
C LYS A 76 12.92 -13.75 0.70
N PRO A 77 13.70 -14.85 0.72
CA PRO A 77 14.61 -15.13 1.84
C PRO A 77 15.76 -14.12 1.99
N LEU A 78 16.10 -13.37 0.94
CA LEU A 78 17.11 -12.31 0.98
C LEU A 78 16.52 -11.03 1.61
N PHE A 79 15.22 -10.80 1.43
CA PHE A 79 14.56 -9.62 1.99
C PHE A 79 14.59 -9.58 3.51
N ASP A 80 14.43 -10.70 4.21
CA ASP A 80 14.49 -10.70 5.69
C ASP A 80 15.88 -10.29 6.21
N LYS A 81 16.94 -10.55 5.44
CA LYS A 81 18.32 -10.15 5.77
C LYS A 81 18.65 -8.70 5.38
N ILE A 82 18.01 -8.18 4.33
CA ILE A 82 18.27 -6.84 3.79
C ILE A 82 17.34 -5.79 4.44
N ILE A 83 16.05 -6.09 4.59
CA ILE A 83 15.01 -5.13 5.00
C ILE A 83 15.10 -4.75 6.48
N ALA A 84 15.52 -5.66 7.37
CA ALA A 84 15.67 -5.37 8.80
C ALA A 84 16.70 -4.25 9.06
N LEU A 85 17.70 -4.13 8.19
CA LEU A 85 18.73 -3.10 8.26
C LEU A 85 18.26 -1.74 7.72
N THR A 86 17.19 -1.70 6.91
CA THR A 86 16.88 -0.55 6.02
C THR A 86 15.52 0.08 6.23
N LEU A 87 14.63 -0.57 6.99
CA LEU A 87 13.41 0.08 7.47
C LEU A 87 13.79 1.14 8.50
N SER A 88 14.00 2.37 8.02
CA SER A 88 14.26 3.57 8.82
C SER A 88 12.98 4.32 9.17
N VAL A 89 11.83 3.92 8.60
CA VAL A 89 10.57 4.65 8.76
C VAL A 89 9.85 4.11 10.00
N PHE A 90 9.63 4.98 10.98
CA PHE A 90 8.91 4.71 12.25
C PHE A 90 9.64 3.86 13.31
N VAL A 91 10.96 3.66 13.22
CA VAL A 91 11.76 3.15 14.34
C VAL A 91 12.24 4.34 15.20
N PRO A 92 11.81 4.47 16.47
CA PRO A 92 12.33 5.50 17.36
C PRO A 92 13.86 5.40 17.44
N GLY A 93 14.57 6.49 17.14
CA GLY A 93 16.04 6.54 17.19
C GLY A 93 16.78 6.26 15.88
N ARG A 94 16.08 5.92 14.78
CA ARG A 94 16.71 5.88 13.43
C ARG A 94 16.54 7.21 12.71
N LEU A 95 17.63 7.71 12.12
CA LEU A 95 17.66 9.00 11.43
C LEU A 95 17.68 8.80 9.91
N ILE A 96 17.23 9.80 9.15
CA ILE A 96 17.29 9.75 7.68
C ILE A 96 18.73 9.61 7.13
N ILE A 97 19.72 9.93 7.96
CA ILE A 97 21.15 9.77 7.70
C ILE A 97 21.50 8.28 7.53
N ASP A 98 20.78 7.37 8.22
CA ASP A 98 20.98 5.91 8.11
C ASP A 98 20.67 5.41 6.68
N ASN A 99 19.72 6.07 5.99
CA ASN A 99 19.41 5.76 4.59
C ASN A 99 20.53 6.16 3.63
N MET A 100 21.33 7.18 3.95
CA MET A 100 22.48 7.54 3.12
C MET A 100 23.59 6.49 3.22
N VAL A 101 23.83 5.96 4.42
CA VAL A 101 24.80 4.87 4.65
C VAL A 101 24.34 3.63 3.90
N TYR A 102 23.05 3.29 4.00
CA TYR A 102 22.48 2.18 3.26
C TYR A 102 22.54 2.38 1.73
N GLY A 103 22.20 3.57 1.23
CA GLY A 103 22.26 3.87 -0.20
C GLY A 103 23.68 3.67 -0.75
N LYS A 104 24.71 4.11 -0.02
CA LYS A 104 26.12 3.85 -0.37
C LYS A 104 26.48 2.36 -0.38
N ALA A 105 26.00 1.59 0.59
CA ALA A 105 26.31 0.16 0.68
C ALA A 105 25.56 -0.70 -0.35
N SER A 106 24.33 -0.31 -0.71
CA SER A 106 23.45 -1.06 -1.61
C SER A 106 23.47 -0.60 -3.07
N GLY A 107 24.02 0.59 -3.34
CA GLY A 107 23.92 1.26 -4.64
C GLY A 107 22.52 1.79 -4.95
N GLN A 108 21.61 1.79 -3.98
CA GLN A 108 20.27 2.35 -4.14
C GLN A 108 20.29 3.86 -3.91
N GLU A 109 19.66 4.59 -4.81
CA GLU A 109 19.53 6.05 -4.71
C GLU A 109 18.14 6.44 -4.18
N ILE A 110 18.11 7.50 -3.38
CA ILE A 110 16.88 8.08 -2.87
C ILE A 110 16.19 8.79 -4.03
N ASN A 111 14.91 8.48 -4.26
CA ASN A 111 14.12 9.23 -5.21
C ASN A 111 13.82 10.63 -4.66
N LEU A 112 14.54 11.63 -5.14
CA LEU A 112 14.45 13.02 -4.66
C LEU A 112 13.10 13.67 -4.99
N GLU A 113 12.45 13.29 -6.10
CA GLU A 113 11.13 13.82 -6.47
C GLU A 113 10.02 13.38 -5.51
N LYS A 114 10.14 12.19 -4.93
CA LYS A 114 9.18 11.63 -3.97
C LYS A 114 9.59 11.85 -2.52
N SER A 115 10.73 12.49 -2.30
CA SER A 115 11.25 12.76 -0.96
C SER A 115 10.96 14.20 -0.58
N MET A 116 10.56 14.40 0.67
CA MET A 116 10.28 15.72 1.22
C MET A 116 10.83 15.82 2.63
N ILE A 117 11.34 16.99 3.01
CA ILE A 117 11.77 17.26 4.38
C ILE A 117 10.79 18.23 5.03
N VAL A 118 10.44 17.91 6.27
CA VAL A 118 9.57 18.72 7.10
C VAL A 118 10.28 18.94 8.44
N PHE A 119 10.49 20.20 8.79
CA PHE A 119 11.17 20.57 10.03
C PHE A 119 10.18 20.94 11.13
N SER A 120 10.59 20.71 12.38
CA SER A 120 9.83 21.18 13.55
C SER A 120 9.74 22.71 13.55
N LYS A 121 8.75 23.29 14.25
CA LYS A 121 8.67 24.75 14.40
C LYS A 121 9.87 25.35 15.15
N ASN A 122 10.60 24.54 15.91
CA ASN A 122 11.73 24.97 16.73
C ASN A 122 13.09 24.89 16.01
N THR A 123 13.09 24.54 14.72
CA THR A 123 14.32 24.45 13.93
C THR A 123 14.60 25.81 13.28
N ALA A 124 15.78 26.38 13.53
CA ALA A 124 16.20 27.66 12.96
C ALA A 124 16.37 27.59 11.43
N ASP A 125 16.00 28.65 10.72
CA ASP A 125 15.91 28.66 9.25
C ASP A 125 17.27 28.49 8.55
N ASN A 126 18.35 28.96 9.19
CA ASN A 126 19.71 28.71 8.73
C ASN A 126 20.02 27.21 8.69
N LEU A 127 19.64 26.46 9.73
CA LEU A 127 19.86 25.02 9.82
C LEU A 127 18.97 24.26 8.82
N ARG A 128 17.74 24.73 8.58
CA ARG A 128 16.86 24.15 7.55
C ARG A 128 17.49 24.24 6.16
N SER A 129 18.03 25.41 5.83
CA SER A 129 18.66 25.69 4.54
C SER A 129 19.88 24.79 4.32
N VAL A 130 20.76 24.69 5.32
CA VAL A 130 21.95 23.81 5.28
C VAL A 130 21.56 22.35 5.07
N ILE A 131 20.51 21.86 5.76
CA ILE A 131 20.07 20.47 5.63
C ILE A 131 19.42 20.21 4.28
N CYS A 132 18.59 21.12 3.78
CA CYS A 132 17.97 21.00 2.46
C CYS A 132 19.01 21.01 1.33
N GLU A 133 20.00 21.89 1.41
CA GLU A 133 21.09 21.98 0.44
C GLU A 133 21.99 20.73 0.50
N GLY A 134 22.36 20.29 1.70
CA GLY A 134 23.20 19.10 1.89
C GLY A 134 22.54 17.79 1.44
N LEU A 135 21.20 17.70 1.50
CA LEU A 135 20.46 16.51 1.09
C LEU A 135 19.88 16.60 -0.34
N GLY A 136 19.83 17.79 -0.95
CA GLY A 136 19.20 18.01 -2.26
C GLY A 136 17.69 17.76 -2.27
N ILE A 137 17.04 17.78 -1.10
CA ILE A 137 15.59 17.50 -0.95
C ILE A 137 14.84 18.79 -0.64
N ARG A 138 13.71 19.00 -1.33
CA ARG A 138 12.87 20.18 -1.15
C ARG A 138 12.19 20.18 0.23
N GLN A 139 12.14 21.36 0.86
CA GLN A 139 11.30 21.59 2.03
C GLN A 139 9.83 21.67 1.59
N ALA A 140 8.93 21.02 2.32
CA ALA A 140 7.51 21.15 2.10
C ALA A 140 6.84 22.07 3.12
N ASP A 141 5.99 22.97 2.65
CA ASP A 141 5.24 23.93 3.47
C ASP A 141 4.13 23.28 4.30
N LYS A 142 3.61 22.14 3.82
CA LYS A 142 2.57 21.35 4.50
C LYS A 142 3.04 19.94 4.75
N HIS A 143 2.63 19.42 5.92
CA HIS A 143 2.78 18.02 6.26
C HIS A 143 1.85 17.22 5.36
N GLU A 144 2.37 16.74 4.23
CA GLU A 144 1.61 15.84 3.37
C GLU A 144 1.34 14.50 4.06
N LYS A 145 0.30 13.82 3.60
CA LYS A 145 -0.06 12.50 4.11
C LYS A 145 0.99 11.50 3.62
N TYR A 146 1.79 10.97 4.54
CA TYR A 146 2.65 9.83 4.25
C TYR A 146 1.86 8.54 4.47
N LEU A 147 1.75 7.70 3.43
CA LEU A 147 0.94 6.47 3.45
C LEU A 147 -0.52 6.69 3.93
N GLY A 148 -1.08 7.86 3.62
CA GLY A 148 -2.44 8.23 4.02
C GLY A 148 -2.59 8.72 5.46
N LEU A 149 -1.49 8.87 6.21
CA LEU A 149 -1.45 9.45 7.56
C LEU A 149 -0.65 10.77 7.58
N PRO A 150 -1.08 11.79 8.31
CA PRO A 150 -0.28 13.00 8.56
C PRO A 150 1.10 12.70 9.18
N SER A 151 2.15 13.31 8.64
CA SER A 151 3.56 12.94 8.90
C SER A 151 4.20 13.41 10.22
N LEU A 152 3.61 14.35 10.98
CA LEU A 152 4.07 14.62 12.37
C LEU A 152 2.94 14.59 13.39
N ALA A 153 3.19 13.86 14.47
CA ALA A 153 2.40 13.76 15.68
C ALA A 153 2.39 15.09 16.47
N GLY A 154 1.19 15.67 16.62
CA GLY A 154 0.95 16.89 17.40
C GLY A 154 -0.51 17.30 17.25
N ARG A 155 -0.79 18.47 16.66
CA ARG A 155 -2.16 18.90 16.29
C ARG A 155 -2.82 18.01 15.23
N SER A 156 -2.03 17.31 14.43
CA SER A 156 -2.51 16.38 13.40
C SER A 156 -3.10 15.09 13.98
N ARG A 157 -2.83 14.73 15.25
CA ARG A 157 -3.20 13.42 15.82
C ARG A 157 -4.73 13.25 15.85
N LYS A 158 -5.43 14.29 16.27
CA LYS A 158 -6.91 14.35 16.20
C LYS A 158 -7.42 14.31 14.76
N ALA A 159 -6.72 14.96 13.82
CA ALA A 159 -7.06 14.89 12.40
C ALA A 159 -6.82 13.48 11.80
N VAL A 160 -5.77 12.78 12.23
CA VAL A 160 -5.50 11.38 11.86
C VAL A 160 -6.65 10.51 12.34
N PHE A 161 -7.01 10.63 13.62
CA PHE A 161 -8.08 9.86 14.24
C PHE A 161 -9.45 10.16 13.65
N ASN A 162 -9.76 11.43 13.40
CA ASN A 162 -10.98 11.80 12.67
C ASN A 162 -10.98 11.22 11.26
N SER A 163 -9.86 11.29 10.53
CA SER A 163 -9.78 10.70 9.18
C SER A 163 -9.93 9.17 9.20
N LEU A 164 -9.51 8.51 10.26
CA LEU A 164 -9.68 7.07 10.46
C LEU A 164 -11.16 6.75 10.70
N ARG A 165 -11.79 7.48 11.63
CA ARG A 165 -13.22 7.39 11.91
C ARG A 165 -14.06 7.62 10.66
N ASP A 166 -13.76 8.69 9.91
CA ASP A 166 -14.52 9.07 8.71
C ASP A 166 -14.37 8.01 7.60
N LYS A 167 -13.21 7.35 7.48
CA LYS A 167 -13.03 6.21 6.55
C LYS A 167 -13.90 5.02 6.93
N VAL A 168 -13.97 4.68 8.21
CA VAL A 168 -14.82 3.60 8.72
C VAL A 168 -16.29 3.94 8.49
N TRP A 169 -16.70 5.16 8.86
CA TRP A 169 -18.06 5.67 8.65
C TRP A 169 -18.47 5.60 7.18
N ASN A 170 -17.66 6.15 6.26
CA ASN A 170 -17.98 6.14 4.84
C ASN A 170 -18.19 4.72 4.28
N LYS A 171 -17.44 3.72 4.77
CA LYS A 171 -17.66 2.32 4.36
C LYS A 171 -18.98 1.78 4.89
N ILE A 172 -19.26 2.01 6.16
CA ILE A 172 -20.50 1.56 6.81
C ILE A 172 -21.73 2.22 6.17
N SER A 173 -21.70 3.54 5.93
CA SER A 173 -22.81 4.25 5.27
C SER A 173 -23.09 3.73 3.87
N LEU A 174 -22.04 3.49 3.06
CA LEU A 174 -22.19 2.91 1.71
C LEU A 174 -22.76 1.48 1.71
N TRP A 175 -22.62 0.75 2.81
CA TRP A 175 -23.19 -0.59 2.95
C TRP A 175 -24.57 -0.59 3.61
N GLY A 176 -24.87 0.41 4.43
CA GLY A 176 -26.19 0.59 5.03
C GLY A 176 -27.30 0.84 4.00
N GLU A 177 -26.96 1.32 2.81
CA GLU A 177 -27.89 1.47 1.67
C GLU A 177 -28.23 0.12 0.98
N LYS A 178 -27.53 -0.96 1.32
CA LYS A 178 -27.72 -2.28 0.71
C LYS A 178 -28.35 -3.22 1.73
N GLU A 179 -29.36 -3.98 1.30
CA GLU A 179 -29.85 -5.09 2.11
C GLU A 179 -28.80 -6.20 2.15
N LEU A 180 -28.20 -6.40 3.32
CA LEU A 180 -27.11 -7.36 3.53
C LEU A 180 -27.51 -8.38 4.59
N SER A 181 -27.30 -9.66 4.27
CA SER A 181 -27.44 -10.73 5.25
C SER A 181 -26.41 -10.60 6.38
N GLN A 182 -26.73 -11.15 7.55
CA GLN A 182 -25.82 -11.11 8.71
C GLN A 182 -24.44 -11.73 8.40
N ALA A 183 -24.41 -12.84 7.66
CA ALA A 183 -23.16 -13.46 7.21
C ALA A 183 -22.32 -12.52 6.33
N SER A 184 -22.96 -11.75 5.44
CA SER A 184 -22.27 -10.78 4.58
C SER A 184 -21.71 -9.60 5.39
N LYS A 185 -22.48 -9.11 6.37
CA LYS A 185 -22.03 -8.05 7.28
C LYS A 185 -20.79 -8.47 8.08
N GLU A 186 -20.75 -9.73 8.55
CA GLU A 186 -19.63 -10.25 9.34
C GLU A 186 -18.34 -10.25 8.53
N VAL A 187 -18.42 -10.77 7.29
CA VAL A 187 -17.30 -10.81 6.36
C VAL A 187 -16.79 -9.41 6.05
N LEU A 188 -17.67 -8.44 5.82
CA LEU A 188 -17.29 -7.05 5.55
C LEU A 188 -16.60 -6.38 6.74
N ILE A 189 -17.10 -6.60 7.96
CA ILE A 189 -16.49 -6.07 9.19
C ILE A 189 -15.07 -6.64 9.34
N LYS A 190 -14.92 -7.97 9.25
CA LYS A 190 -13.62 -8.63 9.44
C LYS A 190 -12.62 -8.31 8.34
N ALA A 191 -13.05 -8.33 7.07
CA ALA A 191 -12.15 -8.17 5.94
C ALA A 191 -11.76 -6.71 5.68
N VAL A 192 -12.64 -5.75 6.00
CA VAL A 192 -12.46 -4.35 5.60
C VAL A 192 -12.37 -3.43 6.82
N ILE A 193 -13.37 -3.43 7.71
CA ILE A 193 -13.39 -2.48 8.84
C ILE A 193 -12.22 -2.74 9.79
N GLN A 194 -11.97 -4.00 10.17
CA GLN A 194 -10.86 -4.34 11.06
C GLN A 194 -9.47 -4.12 10.43
N ALA A 195 -9.37 -4.14 9.10
CA ALA A 195 -8.13 -3.89 8.36
C ALA A 195 -7.75 -2.40 8.27
N ILE A 196 -8.76 -1.50 8.30
CA ILE A 196 -8.55 -0.05 8.19
C ILE A 196 -7.67 0.52 9.32
N PRO A 197 -7.87 0.19 10.61
CA PRO A 197 -7.06 0.71 11.70
C PRO A 197 -5.74 -0.06 11.91
N THR A 198 -5.54 -1.25 11.31
CA THR A 198 -4.39 -2.12 11.60
C THR A 198 -3.05 -1.40 11.45
N TYR A 199 -2.89 -0.63 10.38
CA TYR A 199 -1.66 0.15 10.16
C TYR A 199 -1.47 1.25 11.20
N VAL A 200 -2.54 1.97 11.57
CA VAL A 200 -2.49 3.06 12.55
C VAL A 200 -2.16 2.53 13.94
N ILE A 201 -2.75 1.40 14.33
CA ILE A 201 -2.47 0.71 15.59
C ILE A 201 -0.99 0.29 15.67
N GLY A 202 -0.42 -0.17 14.56
CA GLY A 202 0.99 -0.55 14.49
C GLY A 202 1.98 0.59 14.70
N VAL A 203 1.58 1.85 14.49
CA VAL A 203 2.45 3.03 14.60
C VAL A 203 2.02 4.03 15.67
N SER A 204 0.86 3.85 16.31
CA SER A 204 0.29 4.81 17.26
C SER A 204 -0.73 4.15 18.21
N GLN A 205 -0.72 4.59 19.47
CA GLN A 205 -1.79 4.26 20.42
C GLN A 205 -3.07 5.04 20.07
N LEU A 206 -4.18 4.32 19.89
CA LEU A 206 -5.49 4.93 19.63
C LEU A 206 -6.13 5.40 20.95
N PRO A 207 -6.78 6.58 20.99
CA PRO A 207 -7.54 7.01 22.16
C PRO A 207 -8.74 6.10 22.39
N GLU A 208 -9.04 5.77 23.64
CA GLU A 208 -10.19 4.93 24.00
C GLU A 208 -11.52 5.47 23.45
N GLY A 209 -11.70 6.80 23.44
CA GLY A 209 -12.89 7.42 22.87
C GLY A 209 -13.09 7.11 21.38
N LEU A 210 -12.00 7.06 20.60
CA LEU A 210 -12.07 6.72 19.18
C LEU A 210 -12.43 5.24 18.98
N ILE A 211 -11.87 4.36 19.81
CA ILE A 211 -12.17 2.93 19.77
C ILE A 211 -13.67 2.73 20.04
N ARG A 212 -14.19 3.36 21.10
CA ARG A 212 -15.62 3.31 21.44
C ARG A 212 -16.52 3.86 20.33
N ASP A 213 -16.11 4.95 19.66
CA ASP A 213 -16.84 5.50 18.53
C ASP A 213 -16.90 4.49 17.37
N ILE A 214 -15.78 3.85 17.03
CA ILE A 214 -15.70 2.84 15.97
C ILE A 214 -16.51 1.59 16.33
N GLU A 215 -16.39 1.10 17.56
CA GLU A 215 -17.17 -0.03 18.08
C GLU A 215 -18.67 0.26 18.02
N GLY A 216 -19.10 1.47 18.38
CA GLY A 216 -20.48 1.92 18.25
C GLY A 216 -20.97 1.91 16.80
N MET A 217 -20.15 2.36 15.85
CA MET A 217 -20.48 2.31 14.42
C MET A 217 -20.62 0.86 13.91
N ILE A 218 -19.71 -0.03 14.32
CA ILE A 218 -19.76 -1.45 13.96
C ILE A 218 -21.01 -2.11 14.55
N ALA A 219 -21.30 -1.84 15.83
CA ALA A 219 -22.47 -2.38 16.51
C ALA A 219 -23.77 -1.90 15.85
N SER A 220 -23.87 -0.60 15.52
CA SER A 220 -25.03 -0.07 14.79
C SER A 220 -25.19 -0.74 13.42
N PHE A 221 -24.11 -0.89 12.65
CA PHE A 221 -24.16 -1.58 11.36
C PHE A 221 -24.59 -3.05 11.46
N TRP A 222 -24.10 -3.74 12.49
CA TRP A 222 -24.42 -5.15 12.76
C TRP A 222 -25.90 -5.33 13.11
N TRP A 223 -26.41 -4.53 14.05
CA TRP A 223 -27.76 -4.67 14.59
C TRP A 223 -28.86 -4.03 13.75
N ASN A 224 -28.54 -3.05 12.89
CA ASN A 224 -29.49 -2.47 11.95
C ASN A 224 -29.94 -3.53 10.95
N SER A 225 -30.97 -4.27 11.30
CA SER A 225 -31.58 -5.32 10.50
C SER A 225 -32.65 -4.65 9.64
N THR A 226 -32.57 -4.81 8.32
CA THR A 226 -33.79 -4.79 7.51
C THR A 226 -34.54 -6.05 7.92
N GLU A 227 -35.52 -5.88 8.81
CA GLU A 227 -36.49 -6.90 9.14
C GLU A 227 -37.15 -7.35 7.83
N ASN A 228 -36.96 -8.62 7.47
CA ASN A 228 -37.83 -9.37 6.58
C ASN A 228 -38.66 -10.32 7.44
#